data_AF-A0A0F5H0Y1-F1
#
_entry.id   AF-A0A0F5H0Y1-F1
#
_cell.length_a   1.000
_cell.length_b   1.000
_cell.length_c   1.000
_cell.angle_alpha   90.00
_cell.angle_beta   90.00
_cell.angle_gamma   90.00
#
_symmetry.space_group_name_H-M   'P 1'
#
loop_
_entity.id
_entity.type
_entity.pdbx_description
1 polymer ?
#
loop_
_entity_poly.entity_id
_entity_poly.type
_entity_poly.pdbx_seq_one_letter_code
_entity_poly.pdbx_strand_id
1 'polypeptide(L)'
;MLKKAGKNAWSVVKRGNMFMLAIGLLLGTTFSAVVSSLANDVIMSAVSSLFNLTSVEQLTAGPVLIGKFLAALISFIIVSIIIFIGLWLTYIILESVKKRKEAKNPPKPVVVEEVKPTNEELILLELKKINELLSKEK
;
A
#
# COMPACT_ATOMS: atom_id res chain seq x y z
N MET A 1 9.38 -14.04 35.35
CA MET A 1 10.20 -13.98 34.13
C MET A 1 9.39 -13.60 32.88
N LEU A 2 8.21 -14.20 32.64
CA LEU A 2 7.32 -13.87 31.51
C LEU A 2 6.95 -12.37 31.36
N LYS A 3 6.63 -11.68 32.46
CA LYS A 3 6.32 -10.23 32.41
C LYS A 3 7.49 -9.36 31.90
N LYS A 4 8.74 -9.74 32.19
CA LYS A 4 9.95 -9.06 31.68
C LYS A 4 10.17 -9.38 30.20
N ALA A 5 9.98 -10.63 29.80
CA ALA A 5 10.09 -11.04 28.40
C ALA A 5 9.08 -10.29 27.50
N GLY A 6 7.81 -10.19 27.92
CA GLY A 6 6.79 -9.42 27.19
C GLY A 6 7.10 -7.93 27.08
N LYS A 7 7.61 -7.31 28.16
CA LYS A 7 8.01 -5.90 28.15
C LYS A 7 9.21 -5.66 27.22
N ASN A 8 10.16 -6.58 27.18
CA ASN A 8 11.33 -6.51 26.31
C ASN A 8 10.95 -6.68 24.84
N ALA A 9 10.10 -7.66 24.52
CA ALA A 9 9.56 -7.85 23.17
C ALA A 9 8.79 -6.62 22.67
N TRP A 10 7.96 -6.03 23.51
CA TRP A 10 7.25 -4.78 23.19
C TRP A 10 8.20 -3.61 22.95
N SER A 11 9.35 -3.57 23.65
CA SER A 11 10.37 -2.56 23.39
C SER A 11 11.08 -2.78 22.05
N VAL A 12 11.27 -4.03 21.62
CA VAL A 12 11.90 -4.37 20.34
C VAL A 12 10.97 -4.06 19.18
N VAL A 13 9.68 -4.40 19.27
CA VAL A 13 8.68 -4.10 18.22
C VAL A 13 8.49 -2.58 18.03
N LYS A 14 8.53 -1.81 19.12
CA LYS A 14 8.45 -0.34 19.06
C LYS A 14 9.77 0.35 18.72
N ARG A 15 10.90 -0.38 18.75
CA ARG A 15 12.20 0.13 18.31
C ARG A 15 12.30 -0.10 16.80
N GLY A 16 12.15 0.98 16.02
CA GLY A 16 12.32 0.97 14.56
C GLY A 16 11.00 0.92 13.76
N ASN A 17 11.11 0.63 12.47
CA ASN A 17 10.00 0.65 11.50
C ASN A 17 9.22 -0.69 11.41
N MET A 18 9.57 -1.69 12.22
CA MET A 18 9.02 -3.05 12.12
C MET A 18 7.50 -3.11 12.31
N PHE A 19 6.97 -2.31 13.24
CA PHE A 19 5.52 -2.28 13.51
C PHE A 19 4.72 -1.76 12.30
N MET A 20 5.20 -0.70 11.63
CA MET A 20 4.56 -0.16 10.43
C MET A 20 4.63 -1.14 9.25
N LEU A 21 5.77 -1.84 9.10
CA LEU A 21 5.92 -2.89 8.10
C LEU A 21 4.95 -4.06 8.34
N ALA A 22 4.80 -4.49 9.59
CA ALA A 22 3.89 -5.57 9.97
C ALA A 22 2.42 -5.21 9.69
N ILE A 23 2.01 -3.98 10.02
CA ILE A 23 0.65 -3.49 9.71
C ILE A 23 0.43 -3.41 8.20
N GLY A 24 1.40 -2.87 7.46
CA GLY A 24 1.32 -2.76 6.00
C GLY A 24 1.13 -4.13 5.33
N LEU A 25 1.87 -5.14 5.77
CA LEU A 25 1.72 -6.52 5.27
C LEU A 25 0.35 -7.10 5.60
N LEU A 26 -0.12 -6.95 6.84
CA LEU A 26 -1.42 -7.48 7.28
C LEU A 26 -2.60 -6.84 6.52
N LEU A 27 -2.55 -5.53 6.31
CA LEU A 27 -3.54 -4.81 5.51
C LEU A 27 -3.48 -5.24 4.04
N GLY A 28 -2.28 -5.43 3.50
CA GLY A 28 -2.10 -5.91 2.12
C GLY A 28 -2.72 -7.29 1.89
N THR A 29 -2.49 -8.24 2.81
CA THR A 29 -3.02 -9.61 2.67
C THR A 29 -4.54 -9.66 2.80
N THR A 30 -5.10 -8.94 3.78
CA THR A 30 -6.56 -8.87 3.98
C THR A 30 -7.25 -8.13 2.84
N PHE A 31 -6.70 -7.02 2.35
CA PHE A 31 -7.22 -6.32 1.17
C PHE A 31 -7.21 -7.21 -0.08
N SER A 32 -6.09 -7.90 -0.34
CA SER A 32 -5.99 -8.83 -1.46
C SER A 32 -7.03 -9.95 -1.38
N ALA A 33 -7.33 -10.46 -0.19
CA ALA A 33 -8.36 -11.47 0.01
C ALA A 33 -9.77 -10.96 -0.35
N VAL A 34 -10.11 -9.73 0.05
CA VAL A 34 -11.41 -9.10 -0.27
C VAL A 34 -11.55 -8.90 -1.78
N VAL A 35 -10.53 -8.39 -2.45
CA VAL A 35 -10.55 -8.18 -3.91
C VAL A 35 -10.65 -9.52 -4.65
N SER A 36 -9.93 -10.53 -4.18
CA SER A 36 -9.98 -11.88 -4.74
C SER A 36 -11.37 -12.51 -4.62
N SER A 37 -12.01 -12.39 -3.45
CA SER A 37 -13.39 -12.89 -3.25
C SER A 37 -14.39 -12.16 -4.15
N LEU A 38 -14.27 -10.84 -4.29
CA LEU A 38 -15.14 -10.10 -5.22
C LEU A 38 -14.99 -10.60 -6.66
N ALA A 39 -13.76 -10.81 -7.13
CA ALA A 39 -13.54 -11.28 -8.50
C ALA A 39 -13.99 -12.73 -8.71
N ASN A 40 -13.61 -13.64 -7.81
CA ASN A 40 -13.87 -15.07 -7.95
C ASN A 40 -15.31 -15.45 -7.59
N ASP A 41 -15.87 -14.89 -6.52
CA ASP A 41 -17.17 -15.36 -6.01
C ASP A 41 -18.33 -14.59 -6.65
N VAL A 42 -18.13 -13.31 -6.98
CA VAL A 42 -19.20 -12.47 -7.56
C VAL A 42 -19.05 -12.36 -9.07
N ILE A 43 -17.91 -11.91 -9.57
CA ILE A 43 -17.77 -11.66 -11.02
C ILE A 43 -17.69 -12.96 -11.79
N MET A 44 -16.89 -13.94 -11.36
CA MET A 44 -16.85 -15.22 -12.07
C MET A 44 -18.21 -15.92 -12.03
N SER A 45 -18.96 -15.84 -10.93
CA SER A 45 -20.32 -16.39 -10.84
C SER A 45 -21.29 -15.69 -11.79
N ALA A 46 -21.20 -14.35 -11.92
CA ALA A 46 -22.00 -13.60 -12.87
C ALA A 46 -21.62 -13.90 -14.33
N VAL A 47 -20.33 -14.00 -14.63
CA VAL A 47 -19.80 -14.33 -15.96
C VAL A 47 -20.14 -15.78 -16.33
N SER A 48 -19.98 -16.73 -15.40
CA SER A 48 -20.27 -18.14 -15.66
C SER A 48 -21.76 -18.38 -15.95
N SER A 49 -22.63 -17.65 -15.24
CA SER A 49 -24.07 -17.63 -15.48
C SER A 49 -24.42 -16.98 -16.82
N LEU A 50 -23.81 -15.84 -17.17
CA LEU A 50 -24.15 -15.09 -18.39
C LEU A 50 -23.69 -15.79 -19.67
N PHE A 51 -22.56 -16.49 -19.63
CA PHE A 51 -21.99 -17.20 -20.77
C PHE A 51 -22.29 -18.71 -20.77
N ASN A 52 -23.15 -19.21 -19.86
CA ASN A 52 -23.43 -20.66 -19.69
C ASN A 52 -22.13 -21.50 -19.57
N LEU A 53 -21.12 -20.94 -18.89
CA LEU A 53 -19.76 -21.50 -18.81
C LEU A 53 -19.64 -22.69 -17.87
N THR A 54 -20.73 -23.20 -17.29
CA THR A 54 -20.79 -24.49 -16.58
C THR A 54 -20.21 -25.63 -17.44
N SER A 55 -20.23 -25.49 -18.76
CA SER A 55 -19.57 -26.42 -19.68
C SER A 55 -18.05 -26.24 -19.78
N VAL A 56 -17.48 -25.06 -19.51
CA VAL A 56 -16.03 -24.78 -19.72
C VAL A 56 -15.17 -25.35 -18.61
N GLU A 57 -15.61 -25.36 -17.35
CA GLU A 57 -14.92 -26.09 -16.28
C GLU A 57 -14.98 -27.62 -16.45
N GLN A 58 -15.99 -28.09 -17.17
CA GLN A 58 -16.21 -29.50 -17.51
C GLN A 58 -15.60 -29.91 -18.86
N LEU A 59 -15.01 -28.98 -19.63
CA LEU A 59 -14.26 -29.29 -20.85
C LEU A 59 -12.96 -29.99 -20.48
N THR A 60 -13.00 -31.32 -20.48
CA THR A 60 -11.85 -32.20 -20.36
C THR A 60 -11.35 -32.56 -21.76
N ALA A 61 -10.12 -32.17 -22.09
CA ALA A 61 -9.39 -32.72 -23.22
C ALA A 61 -8.54 -33.90 -22.69
N GLY A 62 -9.20 -35.02 -22.36
CA GLY A 62 -8.55 -36.16 -21.69
C GLY A 62 -8.28 -35.92 -20.20
N PRO A 63 -7.14 -36.38 -19.62
CA PRO A 63 -6.85 -36.24 -18.18
C PRO A 63 -6.48 -34.80 -17.75
N VAL A 64 -6.46 -33.83 -18.68
CA VAL A 64 -6.04 -32.46 -18.42
C VAL A 64 -7.25 -31.54 -18.29
N LEU A 65 -7.38 -30.92 -17.12
CA LEU A 65 -8.44 -29.96 -16.75
C LEU A 65 -8.16 -28.57 -17.35
N ILE A 66 -8.22 -28.46 -18.69
CA ILE A 66 -8.04 -27.19 -19.43
C ILE A 66 -9.01 -26.10 -18.94
N GLY A 67 -10.23 -26.50 -18.57
CA GLY A 67 -11.27 -25.62 -18.07
C GLY A 67 -10.88 -24.79 -16.84
N LYS A 68 -10.28 -25.43 -15.84
CA LYS A 68 -9.85 -24.74 -14.61
C LYS A 68 -8.73 -23.74 -14.86
N PHE A 69 -7.80 -24.07 -15.77
CA PHE A 69 -6.72 -23.17 -16.14
C PHE A 69 -7.25 -21.92 -16.86
N LEU A 70 -8.18 -22.10 -17.80
CA LEU A 70 -8.78 -20.97 -18.51
C LEU A 70 -9.62 -20.09 -17.60
N ALA A 71 -10.39 -20.68 -16.68
CA ALA A 71 -11.13 -19.94 -15.65
C ALA A 71 -10.19 -19.13 -14.74
N ALA A 72 -9.07 -19.71 -14.32
CA ALA A 72 -8.05 -19.01 -13.53
C ALA A 72 -7.42 -17.84 -14.31
N LEU A 73 -7.17 -18.02 -15.61
CA LEU A 73 -6.63 -16.96 -16.48
C LEU A 73 -7.62 -15.81 -16.65
N ILE A 74 -8.90 -16.11 -16.86
CA ILE A 74 -9.97 -15.10 -16.93
C ILE A 74 -10.10 -14.37 -15.59
N SER A 75 -10.10 -15.10 -14.48
CA SER A 75 -10.12 -14.50 -13.13
C SER A 75 -8.96 -13.55 -12.91
N PHE A 76 -7.73 -13.95 -13.29
CA PHE A 76 -6.55 -13.11 -13.17
C PHE A 76 -6.70 -11.77 -13.91
N ILE A 77 -7.21 -11.81 -15.15
CA ILE A 77 -7.46 -10.60 -15.95
C ILE A 77 -8.51 -9.72 -15.26
N ILE A 78 -9.60 -10.31 -14.77
CA ILE A 78 -10.66 -9.58 -14.06
C ILE A 78 -10.12 -8.93 -12.77
N VAL A 79 -9.43 -9.69 -11.92
CA VAL A 79 -8.80 -9.17 -10.68
C VAL A 79 -7.86 -8.01 -11.01
N SER A 80 -7.02 -8.15 -12.04
CA SER A 80 -6.09 -7.09 -12.46
C SER A 80 -6.84 -5.81 -12.86
N ILE A 81 -7.96 -5.93 -13.58
CA ILE A 81 -8.79 -4.78 -13.98
C ILE A 81 -9.44 -4.13 -12.76
N ILE A 82 -9.97 -4.91 -11.81
CA ILE A 82 -10.58 -4.36 -10.58
C ILE A 82 -9.54 -3.61 -9.76
N ILE A 83 -8.35 -4.20 -9.57
CA ILE A 83 -7.26 -3.54 -8.84
C ILE A 83 -6.87 -2.24 -9.54
N PHE A 84 -6.77 -2.25 -10.88
CA PHE A 84 -6.48 -1.04 -11.66
C PHE A 84 -7.54 0.05 -11.45
N ILE A 85 -8.83 -0.29 -11.55
CA ILE A 85 -9.92 0.66 -11.31
C ILE A 85 -9.91 1.16 -9.86
N GLY A 86 -9.66 0.28 -8.88
CA GLY A 86 -9.59 0.63 -7.46
C GLY A 86 -8.45 1.61 -7.15
N LEU A 87 -7.26 1.36 -7.70
CA LEU A 87 -6.11 2.26 -7.59
C LEU A 87 -6.38 3.59 -8.29
N TRP A 88 -6.97 3.55 -9.49
CA TRP A 88 -7.32 4.75 -10.24
C TRP A 88 -8.37 5.60 -9.51
N LEU A 89 -9.40 4.99 -8.94
CA LEU A 89 -10.40 5.68 -8.13
C LEU A 89 -9.77 6.31 -6.89
N THR A 90 -8.89 5.59 -6.20
CA THR A 90 -8.16 6.11 -5.04
C THR A 90 -7.30 7.32 -5.45
N TYR A 91 -6.62 7.25 -6.60
CA TYR A 91 -5.85 8.37 -7.16
C TYR A 91 -6.75 9.58 -7.49
N ILE A 92 -7.90 9.37 -8.15
CA ILE A 92 -8.88 10.42 -8.47
C ILE A 92 -9.41 11.08 -7.20
N ILE A 93 -9.74 10.30 -6.17
CA ILE A 93 -10.23 10.81 -4.88
C ILE A 93 -9.15 11.67 -4.21
N LEU A 94 -7.91 11.18 -4.15
CA LEU A 94 -6.79 11.93 -3.59
C LEU A 94 -6.59 13.26 -4.30
N GLU A 95 -6.61 13.25 -5.64
CA GLU A 95 -6.48 14.48 -6.45
C GLU A 95 -7.67 15.43 -6.25
N SER A 96 -8.88 14.89 -6.17
CA SER A 96 -10.11 15.66 -5.93
C SER A 96 -10.13 16.29 -4.52
N VAL A 97 -9.61 15.58 -3.52
CA VAL A 97 -9.50 16.10 -2.14
C VAL A 97 -8.43 17.18 -2.05
N LYS A 98 -7.29 17.04 -2.73
CA LYS A 98 -6.25 18.10 -2.80
C LYS A 98 -6.80 19.39 -3.40
N LYS A 99 -7.45 19.30 -4.57
CA LYS A 99 -8.11 20.45 -5.23
C LYS A 99 -9.16 21.12 -4.34
N ARG A 100 -9.93 20.34 -3.56
CA ARG A 100 -10.91 20.89 -2.59
C ARG A 100 -10.27 21.53 -1.36
N LYS A 101 -9.11 21.04 -0.89
CA LYS A 101 -8.36 21.63 0.23
C LYS A 101 -7.76 22.98 -0.17
N GLU A 102 -7.22 23.08 -1.38
CA GLU A 102 -6.68 24.32 -1.96
C GLU A 102 -7.77 25.39 -2.20
N ALA A 103 -9.00 24.98 -2.53
CA ALA A 103 -10.12 25.89 -2.77
C ALA A 103 -10.85 26.38 -1.51
N LYS A 104 -10.89 25.57 -0.43
CA LYS A 104 -11.59 25.93 0.83
C LYS A 104 -10.68 26.60 1.86
N ASN A 105 -9.37 26.35 1.78
CA ASN A 105 -8.36 27.09 2.50
C ASN A 105 -7.42 27.66 1.43
N PRO A 106 -7.55 28.94 0.99
CA PRO A 106 -6.40 29.60 0.37
C PRO A 106 -5.23 29.41 1.33
N PRO A 107 -3.99 29.21 0.85
CA PRO A 107 -2.90 28.85 1.72
C PRO A 107 -2.75 29.93 2.78
N LYS A 108 -3.28 29.69 3.98
CA LYS A 108 -2.58 30.14 5.18
C LYS A 108 -1.23 29.47 5.02
N PRO A 109 -0.12 30.24 5.12
CA PRO A 109 1.20 29.66 5.04
C PRO A 109 1.15 28.41 5.89
N VAL A 110 1.46 27.28 5.25
CA VAL A 110 1.69 26.05 5.98
C VAL A 110 2.57 26.56 7.12
N VAL A 111 2.09 26.50 8.37
CA VAL A 111 3.03 26.23 9.43
C VAL A 111 3.41 24.81 9.06
N VAL A 112 4.37 24.74 8.12
CA VAL A 112 5.41 23.76 8.12
C VAL A 112 5.72 23.83 9.61
N GLU A 113 5.33 22.81 10.38
CA GLU A 113 6.20 22.46 11.48
C GLU A 113 7.53 22.44 10.77
N GLU A 114 8.29 23.54 10.90
CA GLU A 114 9.57 23.72 10.25
C GLU A 114 10.17 22.35 10.43
N VAL A 115 10.46 21.66 9.33
CA VAL A 115 11.16 20.40 9.40
C VAL A 115 12.45 20.85 10.06
N LYS A 116 12.43 20.76 11.39
CA LYS A 116 13.44 21.35 12.24
C LYS A 116 14.64 20.59 11.74
N PRO A 117 15.67 21.28 11.23
CA PRO A 117 16.68 20.62 10.44
C PRO A 117 17.06 19.36 11.20
N THR A 118 16.98 18.23 10.51
CA THR A 118 17.17 16.93 11.14
C THR A 118 18.45 17.03 11.98
N ASN A 119 18.58 16.33 13.11
CA ASN A 119 19.77 16.52 13.96
C ASN A 119 21.09 16.47 13.15
N GLU A 120 21.11 15.66 12.08
CA GLU A 120 22.16 15.58 11.06
C GLU A 120 22.38 16.89 10.27
N GLU A 121 21.32 17.57 9.82
CA GLU A 121 21.39 18.86 9.13
C GLU A 121 21.85 19.99 10.06
N LEU A 122 21.45 19.97 11.34
CA LEU A 122 21.95 20.90 12.36
C LEU A 122 23.45 20.71 12.61
N ILE A 123 23.88 19.46 12.75
CA ILE A 123 25.30 19.11 12.91
C ILE A 123 26.09 19.57 11.68
N LEU A 124 25.58 19.35 10.46
CA LEU A 124 26.23 19.81 9.23
C LEU A 124 26.34 21.33 9.14
N LEU A 125 25.32 22.07 9.59
CA LEU A 125 25.35 23.54 9.66
C LEU A 125 26.39 24.03 10.68
N GLU A 126 26.47 23.37 11.85
CA GLU A 126 27.45 23.69 12.89
C GLU A 126 28.89 23.39 12.42
N LEU A 127 29.12 22.24 11.78
CA LEU A 127 30.43 21.90 11.20
C LEU A 127 30.87 22.88 10.10
N LYS A 128 29.95 23.30 9.22
CA LYS A 128 30.25 24.32 8.20
C LYS A 128 30.63 25.66 8.85
N LYS A 129 29.89 26.06 9.89
CA LYS A 129 30.15 27.29 10.64
C LYS A 129 31.51 27.25 11.35
N ILE A 130 31.87 26.12 11.98
CA ILE A 130 33.18 25.94 12.62
C ILE A 130 34.31 26.05 11.57
N ASN A 131 34.15 25.44 10.40
CA ASN A 131 35.15 25.54 9.32
C ASN A 131 35.32 26.97 8.79
N GLU A 132 34.24 27.76 8.69
CA GLU A 132 34.32 29.18 8.30
C GLU A 132 34.98 30.06 9.36
N LEU A 133 34.84 29.74 10.65
CA LEU A 133 35.51 30.48 11.73
C LEU A 133 37.00 30.16 11.74
N LEU A 134 37.37 28.88 11.61
CA LEU A 134 38.76 28.45 11.56
C LEU A 134 39.50 28.92 10.30
N SER A 135 38.79 29.13 9.19
CA SER A 135 39.39 29.69 7.96
C SER A 135 39.61 31.21 8.04
N LYS A 136 38.85 31.91 8.90
CA LYS A 136 39.03 33.35 9.16
C LYS A 136 40.10 33.65 10.22
N GLU A 137 40.44 32.69 11.07
CA GLU A 137 41.50 32.81 12.08
C GLU A 137 42.92 32.49 11.55
N LYS A 138 43.06 32.07 10.29
CA LYS A 138 44.35 31.90 9.60
C LYS A 138 44.63 33.06 8.65
#